data_AF-A0A0N1F166-F1
#
_entry.id   AF-A0A0N1F166-F1
#
_cell.length_a   1.000
_cell.length_b   1.000
_cell.length_c   1.000
_cell.angle_alpha   90.00
_cell.angle_beta   90.00
_cell.angle_gamma   90.00
#
_symmetry.space_group_name_H-M   'P 1'
#
loop_
_entity.id
_entity.type
_entity.pdbx_description
1 polymer ?
#
loop_
_entity_poly.entity_id
_entity_poly.type
_entity_poly.pdbx_seq_one_letter_code
_entity_poly.pdbx_strand_id
1 'polypeptide(L)'
;MSTETDFYSALGQCVSAAAGVFGLGFIGWQIMVARRTADLQALQTFLRDAKDHEAALIKASDQPEKDQAFIEYLNFLETYATALNGKLFPATSREIVNDKITDALVVISDSTEWHPKLAAAITSHTTFVALRRFMERNRKAMKAVRETRTNMAA
;
A
#
# COMPACT_ATOMS: atom_id res chain seq x y z
N MET A 1 -25.81 -58.78 -16.88
CA MET A 1 -24.41 -58.42 -16.58
C MET A 1 -24.25 -56.92 -16.82
N SER A 2 -24.99 -56.10 -16.07
CA SER A 2 -25.15 -54.66 -16.34
C SER A 2 -25.32 -53.82 -15.07
N THR A 3 -25.90 -54.36 -14.00
CA THR A 3 -26.14 -53.62 -12.76
C THR A 3 -24.89 -53.36 -11.91
N GLU A 4 -23.90 -54.27 -11.90
CA GLU A 4 -22.64 -54.06 -11.17
C GLU A 4 -21.79 -52.96 -11.82
N THR A 5 -21.61 -53.01 -13.14
CA THR A 5 -20.82 -52.03 -13.90
C THR A 5 -21.41 -50.62 -13.84
N ASP A 6 -22.74 -50.50 -13.81
CA ASP A 6 -23.44 -49.21 -13.67
C ASP A 6 -23.29 -48.64 -12.25
N PHE A 7 -23.26 -49.50 -11.22
CA PHE A 7 -23.02 -49.09 -9.83
C PHE A 7 -21.58 -48.61 -9.62
N TYR A 8 -20.58 -49.33 -10.13
CA TYR A 8 -19.16 -48.94 -10.01
C TYR A 8 -18.82 -47.66 -10.78
N SER A 9 -19.45 -47.45 -11.95
CA SER A 9 -19.26 -46.21 -12.72
C SER A 9 -19.93 -45.00 -12.06
N ALA A 10 -21.13 -45.16 -11.47
CA ALA A 10 -21.78 -44.12 -10.68
C ALA A 10 -20.99 -43.76 -9.41
N LEU A 11 -20.44 -44.76 -8.70
CA LEU A 11 -19.55 -44.55 -7.55
C LEU A 11 -18.27 -43.80 -7.96
N GLY A 12 -17.66 -44.19 -9.09
CA GLY A 12 -16.47 -43.52 -9.64
C GLY A 12 -16.73 -42.06 -10.03
N GLN A 13 -17.90 -41.76 -10.58
CA GLN A 13 -18.32 -40.38 -10.90
C GLN A 13 -18.57 -39.55 -9.63
N CYS A 14 -19.20 -40.11 -8.61
CA CYS A 14 -19.40 -39.43 -7.33
C CYS A 14 -18.06 -39.14 -6.61
N VAL A 15 -17.12 -40.08 -6.64
CA VAL A 15 -15.79 -39.92 -6.01
C VAL A 15 -14.94 -38.89 -6.75
N SER A 16 -14.95 -38.90 -8.08
CA SER A 16 -14.22 -37.91 -8.89
C SER A 16 -14.83 -36.51 -8.81
N ALA A 17 -16.16 -36.39 -8.78
CA ALA A 17 -16.85 -35.12 -8.55
C ALA A 17 -16.57 -34.56 -7.15
N ALA A 18 -16.60 -35.41 -6.11
CA ALA A 18 -16.23 -35.01 -4.75
C ALA A 18 -14.76 -34.55 -4.69
N ALA A 19 -13.83 -35.30 -5.28
CA ALA A 19 -12.42 -34.93 -5.35
C ALA A 19 -12.19 -33.60 -6.09
N GLY A 20 -12.95 -33.33 -7.16
CA GLY A 20 -12.93 -32.05 -7.87
C GLY A 20 -13.37 -30.86 -7.01
N VAL A 21 -14.43 -31.02 -6.21
CA VAL A 21 -14.91 -30.00 -5.27
C VAL A 21 -13.88 -29.72 -4.17
N PHE A 22 -13.27 -30.77 -3.60
CA PHE A 22 -12.19 -30.61 -2.61
C PHE A 22 -10.94 -29.96 -3.22
N GLY A 23 -10.58 -30.30 -4.46
CA GLY A 23 -9.46 -29.69 -5.18
C GLY A 23 -9.64 -28.19 -5.41
N LEU A 24 -10.83 -27.76 -5.82
CA LEU A 24 -11.15 -26.33 -5.99
C LEU A 24 -11.12 -25.57 -4.66
N GLY A 25 -11.61 -26.18 -3.59
CA GLY A 25 -11.53 -25.63 -2.23
C GLY A 25 -10.08 -25.45 -1.76
N PHE A 26 -9.22 -26.45 -2.01
CA PHE A 26 -7.81 -26.40 -1.67
C PHE A 26 -7.05 -25.32 -2.47
N ILE A 27 -7.32 -25.18 -3.77
CA ILE A 27 -6.75 -24.11 -4.60
C ILE A 27 -7.22 -22.74 -4.09
N GLY A 28 -8.50 -22.59 -3.76
CA GLY A 28 -9.04 -21.36 -3.17
C GLY A 28 -8.37 -21.00 -1.83
N TRP A 29 -8.13 -22.01 -0.99
CA TRP A 29 -7.40 -21.83 0.26
C TRP A 29 -5.93 -21.46 0.04
N GLN A 30 -5.24 -22.13 -0.87
CA GLN A 30 -3.86 -21.79 -1.23
C GLN A 30 -3.75 -20.37 -1.80
N ILE A 31 -4.68 -19.95 -2.67
CA ILE A 31 -4.74 -18.58 -3.17
C ILE A 31 -4.96 -17.59 -2.02
N MET A 32 -5.82 -17.91 -1.06
CA MET A 32 -6.06 -17.04 0.09
C MET A 32 -4.81 -16.90 0.99
N VAL A 33 -4.13 -18.00 1.28
CA VAL A 33 -2.89 -18.00 2.08
C VAL A 33 -1.77 -17.30 1.32
N ALA A 34 -1.58 -17.61 0.04
CA ALA A 34 -0.58 -16.97 -0.83
C ALA A 34 -0.82 -15.46 -0.94
N ARG A 35 -2.08 -15.02 -1.04
CA ARG A 35 -2.45 -13.60 -1.03
C ARG A 35 -2.05 -12.92 0.28
N ARG A 36 -2.23 -13.55 1.43
CA ARG A 36 -1.82 -12.99 2.73
C ARG A 36 -0.31 -12.86 2.83
N THR A 37 0.44 -13.88 2.41
CA THR A 37 1.91 -13.82 2.41
C THR A 37 2.44 -12.79 1.43
N ALA A 38 1.87 -12.73 0.22
CA ALA A 38 2.24 -11.74 -0.79
C ALA A 38 1.93 -10.31 -0.34
N ASP A 39 0.79 -10.09 0.31
CA ASP A 39 0.39 -8.79 0.88
C ASP A 39 1.33 -8.36 2.01
N LEU A 40 1.68 -9.26 2.93
CA LEU A 40 2.69 -8.99 3.96
C LEU A 40 4.06 -8.68 3.36
N GLN A 41 4.48 -9.42 2.34
CA GLN A 41 5.75 -9.16 1.65
C GLN A 41 5.74 -7.80 0.95
N ALA A 42 4.65 -7.46 0.25
CA ALA A 42 4.49 -6.16 -0.38
C ALA A 42 4.50 -5.01 0.64
N LEU A 43 3.87 -5.20 1.80
CA LEU A 43 3.89 -4.22 2.89
C LEU A 43 5.28 -4.06 3.49
N GLN A 44 6.02 -5.15 3.69
CA GLN A 44 7.41 -5.09 4.16
C GLN A 44 8.32 -4.37 3.16
N THR A 45 8.14 -4.62 1.85
CA THR A 45 8.85 -3.89 0.79
C THR A 45 8.50 -2.41 0.84
N PHE A 46 7.21 -2.05 0.89
CA PHE A 46 6.78 -0.65 1.04
C PHE A 46 7.43 0.05 2.24
N LEU A 47 7.42 -0.59 3.41
CA LEU A 47 8.01 -0.01 4.62
C LEU A 47 9.53 0.12 4.54
N ARG A 48 10.19 -0.78 3.82
CA ARG A 48 11.63 -0.70 3.55
C ARG A 48 11.93 0.46 2.60
N ASP A 49 11.26 0.52 1.46
CA ASP A 49 11.43 1.55 0.45
C ASP A 49 11.14 2.95 1.03
N ALA A 50 10.09 3.07 1.85
CA ALA A 50 9.79 4.31 2.57
C ALA A 50 10.95 4.75 3.48
N LYS A 51 11.53 3.81 4.24
CA LYS A 51 12.68 4.09 5.10
C LYS A 51 13.93 4.44 4.28
N ASP A 52 14.14 3.79 3.15
CA ASP A 52 15.30 4.02 2.29
C ASP A 52 15.24 5.43 1.67
N HIS A 53 14.06 5.87 1.20
CA HIS A 53 13.86 7.24 0.73
C HIS A 53 14.00 8.29 1.85
N GLU A 54 13.46 8.03 3.05
CA GLU A 54 13.67 8.90 4.22
C GLU A 54 15.16 9.00 4.57
N ALA A 55 15.87 7.88 4.58
CA ALA A 55 17.30 7.84 4.87
C ALA A 55 18.14 8.54 3.79
N ALA A 56 17.76 8.42 2.51
CA ALA A 56 18.43 9.12 1.42
C ALA A 56 18.29 10.64 1.58
N LEU A 57 17.11 11.13 1.93
CA LEU A 57 16.87 12.55 2.19
C LEU A 57 17.69 13.08 3.37
N ILE A 58 17.85 12.28 4.43
CA ILE A 58 18.66 12.62 5.61
C ILE A 58 20.16 12.62 5.30
N LYS A 59 20.63 11.67 4.49
CA LYS A 59 22.05 11.48 4.17
C LYS A 59 22.56 12.46 3.11
N ALA A 60 21.68 13.03 2.29
CA ALA A 60 22.05 13.97 1.24
C ALA A 60 22.81 15.17 1.81
N SER A 61 23.97 15.45 1.21
CA SER A 61 24.99 16.32 1.82
C SER A 61 24.91 17.75 1.33
N ASP A 62 24.64 17.95 0.04
CA ASP A 62 24.52 19.25 -0.59
C ASP A 62 23.07 19.55 -1.03
N GLN A 63 22.79 20.81 -1.40
CA GLN A 63 21.43 21.22 -1.76
C GLN A 63 20.90 20.49 -3.01
N PRO A 64 21.67 20.28 -4.09
CA PRO A 64 21.23 19.49 -5.24
C PRO A 64 20.86 18.05 -4.91
N GLU A 65 21.69 17.34 -4.13
CA GLU A 65 21.39 15.96 -3.69
C GLU A 65 20.13 15.92 -2.83
N LYS A 66 19.97 16.89 -1.94
CA LYS A 66 18.77 17.03 -1.10
C LYS A 66 17.51 17.25 -1.91
N ASP A 67 17.57 18.10 -2.93
CA ASP A 67 16.45 18.38 -3.82
C ASP A 67 16.08 17.16 -4.65
N GLN A 68 17.09 16.43 -5.16
CA GLN A 68 16.87 15.18 -5.88
C GLN A 68 16.23 14.12 -4.98
N ALA A 69 16.81 13.87 -3.80
CA ALA A 69 16.27 12.89 -2.84
C ALA A 69 14.84 13.24 -2.42
N PHE A 70 14.53 14.52 -2.30
CA PHE A 70 13.18 14.98 -2.00
C PHE A 70 12.20 14.69 -3.14
N ILE A 71 12.57 14.98 -4.39
CA ILE A 71 11.76 14.68 -5.57
C ILE A 71 11.53 13.17 -5.70
N GLU A 72 12.56 12.35 -5.50
CA GLU A 72 12.45 10.89 -5.50
C GLU A 72 11.48 10.40 -4.41
N TYR A 73 11.55 11.00 -3.22
CA TYR A 73 10.61 10.67 -2.16
C TYR A 73 9.17 11.08 -2.51
N LEU A 74 8.95 12.24 -3.13
CA LEU A 74 7.63 12.64 -3.60
C LEU A 74 7.09 11.70 -4.70
N ASN A 75 7.94 11.23 -5.61
CA ASN A 75 7.56 10.24 -6.64
C ASN A 75 7.14 8.90 -6.02
N PHE A 76 7.86 8.47 -4.99
CA PHE A 76 7.46 7.31 -4.19
C PHE A 76 6.07 7.54 -3.57
N LEU A 77 5.86 8.67 -2.88
CA LEU A 77 4.58 8.97 -2.25
C LEU A 77 3.43 9.09 -3.27
N GLU A 78 3.67 9.65 -4.46
CA GLU A 78 2.69 9.73 -5.55
C GLU A 78 2.24 8.34 -6.03
N THR A 79 3.20 7.43 -6.17
CA THR A 79 2.92 6.06 -6.61
C THR A 79 1.98 5.35 -5.64
N TYR A 80 2.25 5.45 -4.34
CA TYR A 80 1.40 4.82 -3.33
C TYR A 80 0.11 5.60 -3.07
N ALA A 81 0.09 6.92 -3.22
CA ALA A 81 -1.13 7.72 -3.22
C ALA A 81 -2.06 7.32 -4.38
N THR A 82 -1.50 7.04 -5.56
CA THR A 82 -2.23 6.51 -6.71
C THR A 82 -2.86 5.16 -6.37
N ALA A 83 -2.09 4.25 -5.78
CA ALA A 83 -2.60 2.94 -5.37
C ALA A 83 -3.71 3.03 -4.29
N LEU A 84 -3.57 3.94 -3.31
CA LEU A 84 -4.59 4.20 -2.28
C LEU A 84 -5.84 4.87 -2.84
N ASN A 85 -5.70 5.77 -3.81
CA ASN A 85 -6.83 6.39 -4.49
C ASN A 85 -7.57 5.38 -5.36
N GLY A 86 -6.84 4.48 -6.03
CA GLY A 86 -7.37 3.38 -6.83
C GLY A 86 -7.86 2.16 -6.04
N LYS A 87 -7.78 2.19 -4.71
CA LYS A 87 -8.20 1.08 -3.82
C LYS A 87 -7.49 -0.25 -4.13
N LEU A 88 -6.25 -0.22 -4.62
CA LEU A 88 -5.50 -1.43 -4.99
C LEU A 88 -5.15 -2.31 -3.78
N PHE A 89 -4.90 -1.70 -2.62
CA PHE A 89 -4.57 -2.45 -1.41
C PHE A 89 -5.80 -3.13 -0.77
N PRO A 90 -5.64 -4.36 -0.24
CA PRO A 90 -6.58 -4.97 0.72
C PRO A 90 -6.77 -4.08 1.96
N ALA A 91 -7.84 -4.30 2.72
CA ALA A 91 -8.25 -3.39 3.81
C ALA A 91 -7.13 -3.10 4.83
N THR A 92 -6.46 -4.13 5.35
CA THR A 92 -5.42 -3.96 6.38
C THR A 92 -4.17 -3.25 5.84
N SER A 93 -3.61 -3.69 4.71
CA SER A 93 -2.46 -3.01 4.10
C SER A 93 -2.80 -1.60 3.68
N ARG A 94 -4.03 -1.34 3.22
CA ARG A 94 -4.50 0.00 2.87
C ARG A 94 -4.44 0.94 4.07
N GLU A 95 -4.87 0.48 5.24
CA GLU A 95 -4.84 1.26 6.47
C GLU A 95 -3.39 1.62 6.85
N ILE A 96 -2.51 0.62 6.90
CA ILE A 96 -1.10 0.82 7.27
C ILE A 96 -0.38 1.77 6.30
N VAL A 97 -0.58 1.57 4.98
CA VAL A 97 0.03 2.43 3.96
C VAL A 97 -0.56 3.84 4.02
N ASN A 98 -1.86 3.99 4.27
CA ASN A 98 -2.49 5.30 4.44
C ASN A 98 -1.91 6.05 5.64
N ASP A 99 -1.81 5.39 6.79
CA ASP A 99 -1.27 5.99 8.01
C ASP A 99 0.18 6.43 7.81
N LYS A 100 1.03 5.58 7.21
CA LYS A 100 2.43 5.91 6.95
C LYS A 100 2.59 7.10 6.00
N ILE A 101 1.80 7.16 4.92
CA ILE A 101 1.86 8.29 3.96
C ILE A 101 1.30 9.56 4.60
N THR A 102 0.23 9.45 5.39
CA THR A 102 -0.33 10.58 6.14
C THR A 102 0.70 11.16 7.10
N ASP A 103 1.40 10.33 7.86
CA ASP A 103 2.45 10.77 8.78
C ASP A 103 3.63 11.42 8.04
N ALA A 104 4.13 10.78 6.97
CA ALA A 104 5.18 11.34 6.13
C ALA A 104 4.81 12.73 5.58
N LEU A 105 3.58 12.89 5.06
CA LEU A 105 3.11 14.17 4.54
C LEU A 105 2.93 15.23 5.63
N VAL A 106 2.54 14.84 6.84
CA VAL A 106 2.51 15.76 7.99
C VAL A 106 3.91 16.24 8.31
N VAL A 107 4.89 15.33 8.44
CA VAL A 107 6.29 15.68 8.71
C VAL A 107 6.87 16.62 7.66
N ILE A 108 6.66 16.31 6.38
CA ILE A 108 7.11 17.17 5.27
C ILE A 108 6.42 18.53 5.32
N SER A 109 5.11 18.55 5.60
CA SER A 109 4.32 19.79 5.62
C SER A 109 4.63 20.70 6.81
N ASP A 110 5.15 20.15 7.91
CA ASP A 110 5.56 20.90 9.09
C ASP A 110 7.04 21.34 9.02
N SER A 111 7.81 20.78 8.07
CA SER A 111 9.19 21.18 7.82
C SER A 111 9.26 22.54 7.11
N THR A 112 10.02 23.48 7.66
CA THR A 112 10.26 24.80 7.06
C THR A 112 10.97 24.73 5.71
N GLU A 113 11.87 23.75 5.55
CA GLU A 113 12.64 23.54 4.33
C GLU A 113 11.79 22.91 3.21
N TRP A 114 11.00 21.88 3.55
CA TRP A 114 10.31 21.06 2.57
C TRP A 114 8.89 21.51 2.25
N HIS A 115 8.22 22.19 3.18
CA HIS A 115 6.85 22.66 2.99
C HIS A 115 6.67 23.52 1.73
N PRO A 116 7.50 24.54 1.44
CA PRO A 116 7.32 25.36 0.25
C PRO A 116 7.49 24.55 -1.05
N LYS A 117 8.44 23.61 -1.06
CA LYS A 117 8.71 22.73 -2.21
C LYS A 117 7.56 21.76 -2.44
N LEU A 118 7.02 21.17 -1.39
CA LEU A 118 5.81 20.33 -1.48
C LEU A 118 4.62 21.14 -2.00
N ALA A 119 4.38 22.34 -1.47
CA ALA A 119 3.29 23.20 -1.90
C ALA A 119 3.39 23.57 -3.39
N ALA A 120 4.60 23.88 -3.87
CA ALA A 120 4.85 24.13 -5.29
C ALA A 120 4.62 22.86 -6.14
N ALA A 121 5.08 21.70 -5.67
CA ALA A 121 4.97 20.44 -6.39
C ALA A 121 3.50 20.00 -6.60
N ILE A 122 2.66 20.10 -5.57
CA ILE A 122 1.25 19.65 -5.62
C ILE A 122 0.30 20.65 -6.30
N THR A 123 0.71 21.92 -6.45
CA THR A 123 -0.08 22.93 -7.17
C THR A 123 0.09 22.83 -8.68
N SER A 124 1.13 22.15 -9.17
CA SER A 124 1.28 21.80 -10.57
C SER A 124 0.09 20.98 -11.08
N HIS A 125 -0.37 21.27 -12.30
CA HIS A 125 -1.49 20.56 -12.91
C HIS A 125 -1.08 19.19 -13.49
N THR A 126 0.21 18.92 -13.66
CA THR A 126 0.73 17.75 -14.38
C THR A 126 1.50 16.78 -13.49
N THR A 127 1.99 17.22 -12.33
CA THR A 127 2.81 16.41 -11.43
C THR A 127 2.13 16.27 -10.07
N PHE A 128 2.29 15.11 -9.42
CA PHE A 128 1.84 14.87 -8.05
C PHE A 128 0.32 15.00 -7.81
N VAL A 129 -0.49 14.71 -8.85
CA VAL A 129 -1.94 14.89 -8.82
C VAL A 129 -2.60 13.90 -7.86
N ALA A 130 -2.12 12.65 -7.81
CA ALA A 130 -2.67 11.65 -6.92
C ALA A 130 -2.36 11.98 -5.45
N LEU A 131 -1.17 12.54 -5.18
CA LEU A 131 -0.74 12.99 -3.87
C LEU A 131 -1.58 14.18 -3.41
N ARG A 132 -1.82 15.18 -4.27
CA ARG A 132 -2.76 16.27 -3.97
C ARG A 132 -4.13 15.74 -3.58
N ARG A 133 -4.71 14.86 -4.42
CA ARG A 133 -6.02 14.27 -4.16
C ARG A 133 -6.04 13.46 -2.87
N PHE A 134 -4.95 12.76 -2.57
CA PHE A 134 -4.80 12.01 -1.33
C PHE A 134 -4.79 12.95 -0.11
N MET A 135 -4.03 14.05 -0.16
CA MET A 135 -3.98 15.07 0.90
C MET A 135 -5.34 15.72 1.13
N GLU A 136 -6.05 16.09 0.06
CA GLU A 136 -7.40 16.65 0.14
C GLU A 136 -8.38 15.69 0.83
N ARG A 137 -8.36 14.42 0.44
CA ARG A 137 -9.22 13.38 1.01
C ARG A 137 -8.91 13.10 2.49
N ASN A 138 -7.63 13.15 2.87
CA ASN A 138 -7.17 12.80 4.22
C ASN A 138 -6.91 14.02 5.11
N ARG A 139 -7.36 15.22 4.73
CA ARG A 139 -7.11 16.47 5.48
C ARG A 139 -7.47 16.37 6.97
N LYS A 140 -8.57 15.68 7.31
CA LYS A 140 -8.98 15.45 8.70
C LYS A 140 -8.01 14.54 9.45
N ALA A 141 -7.55 13.46 8.82
CA ALA A 141 -6.59 12.53 9.42
C ALA A 141 -5.24 13.22 9.65
N MET A 142 -4.76 13.99 8.66
CA MET A 142 -3.54 14.80 8.81
C MET A 142 -3.63 15.79 9.98
N LYS A 143 -4.79 16.43 10.17
CA LYS A 143 -5.02 17.33 11.31
C LYS A 143 -4.93 16.57 12.64
N ALA A 144 -5.59 15.41 12.74
CA ALA A 144 -5.54 14.58 13.95
C ALA A 144 -4.11 14.14 14.28
N VAL A 145 -3.34 13.70 13.28
CA VAL A 145 -1.93 13.32 13.45
C VAL A 145 -1.10 14.50 13.95
N ARG A 146 -1.28 15.71 13.39
CA ARG A 146 -0.61 16.92 13.89
C ARG A 146 -0.93 17.20 15.35
N GLU A 147 -2.21 17.17 15.73
CA GLU A 147 -2.65 17.39 17.11
C GLU A 147 -2.02 16.37 18.07
N THR A 148 -1.98 15.09 17.70
CA THR A 148 -1.30 14.04 18.50
C THR A 148 0.19 14.34 18.66
N ARG A 149 0.88 14.74 17.58
CA ARG A 149 2.32 15.03 17.61
C ARG A 149 2.65 16.25 18.47
N THR A 150 1.83 17.30 18.43
CA THR A 150 1.99 18.48 19.30
C THR A 150 1.84 18.12 20.77
N ASN A 151 0.85 17.29 21.12
CA ASN A 151 0.61 16.87 22.50
C ASN A 151 1.71 15.96 23.07
N MET A 152 2.48 15.26 22.22
CA MET A 152 3.62 14.45 22.65
C MET A 152 4.90 15.26 22.85
N ALA A 153 4.97 16.47 22.27
CA ALA A 153 6.13 17.36 22.37
C ALA A 153 6.00 18.40 23.50
N ALA A 154 4.82 18.51 24.11
CA ALA A 154 4.51 19.36 25.27
C ALA A 154 4.69 18.57 26.58
#